data_AF-A0A2S9WYK6-F1
#
_entry.id   AF-A0A2S9WYK6-F1
#
_cell.length_a   1.000
_cell.length_b   1.000
_cell.length_c   1.000
_cell.angle_alpha   90.00
_cell.angle_beta   90.00
_cell.angle_gamma   90.00
#
_symmetry.space_group_name_H-M   'P 1'
#
loop_
_entity.id
_entity.type
_entity.pdbx_description
1 polymer ?
#
loop_
_entity_poly.entity_id
_entity_poly.type
_entity_poly.pdbx_seq_one_letter_code
_entity_poly.pdbx_strand_id
1 'polypeptide(L)'
;MAQVISQTQQLAQQTQQLQHQTQQLSCKEQLLHLQELKIQKLAHELARYKRLQFGSKAEAFDAEQRQLFEDDTAQDIAAVETELAAEAPAETTSPSRPRKKRPALPAHLERTEVIHDLARCTCDQCDGQLVKISEDVTEQLDVEP
;
A
#
# COMPACT_ATOMS: atom_id res chain seq x y z
N MET A 1 13.72 48.81 -61.73
CA MET A 1 14.64 49.19 -60.63
C MET A 1 13.94 49.20 -59.26
N ALA A 2 12.85 49.96 -59.06
CA ALA A 2 12.13 50.01 -57.77
C ALA A 2 11.64 48.64 -57.24
N GLN A 3 11.08 47.80 -58.11
CA GLN A 3 10.58 46.47 -57.73
C GLN A 3 11.69 45.49 -57.30
N VAL A 4 12.88 45.61 -57.86
CA VAL A 4 14.05 44.81 -57.46
C VAL A 4 14.53 45.26 -56.08
N ILE A 5 14.53 46.57 -55.81
CA ILE A 5 14.91 47.14 -54.51
C ILE A 5 13.92 46.73 -53.41
N SER A 6 12.62 46.69 -53.69
CA SER A 6 11.65 46.24 -52.69
C SER A 6 11.77 44.74 -52.39
N GLN A 7 12.02 43.91 -53.41
CA GLN A 7 12.26 42.48 -53.21
C GLN A 7 13.54 42.21 -52.42
N THR A 8 14.64 42.92 -52.68
CA THR A 8 15.88 42.73 -51.91
C THR A 8 15.72 43.19 -50.47
N GLN A 9 14.98 44.26 -50.21
CA GLN A 9 14.62 44.69 -48.85
C GLN A 9 13.76 43.63 -48.12
N GLN A 10 12.79 43.04 -48.81
CA GLN A 10 11.94 41.99 -48.23
C GLN A 10 12.73 40.72 -47.90
N LEU A 11 13.63 40.28 -48.79
CA LEU A 11 14.52 39.13 -48.55
C LEU A 11 15.48 39.39 -47.39
N ALA A 12 16.01 40.62 -47.27
CA ALA A 12 16.86 41.00 -46.14
C ALA A 12 16.10 40.95 -44.81
N GLN A 13 14.87 41.46 -44.77
CA GLN A 13 14.01 41.39 -43.58
C GLN A 13 13.68 39.93 -43.20
N GLN A 14 13.32 39.10 -44.18
CA GLN A 14 13.06 37.67 -43.93
C GLN A 14 14.30 36.95 -43.40
N THR A 15 15.48 37.25 -43.96
CA THR A 15 16.75 36.67 -43.51
C THR A 15 17.06 37.06 -42.06
N GLN A 16 16.85 38.33 -41.70
CA GLN A 16 17.00 38.80 -40.32
C GLN A 16 16.02 38.11 -39.37
N GLN A 17 14.76 37.94 -39.79
CA GLN A 17 13.76 37.26 -38.98
C GLN A 17 14.11 35.79 -38.76
N LEU A 18 14.56 35.07 -39.79
CA LEU A 18 15.02 33.69 -39.69
C LEU A 18 16.24 33.57 -38.77
N GLN A 19 17.22 34.46 -38.90
CA GLN A 19 18.39 34.48 -38.01
C GLN A 19 17.99 34.67 -36.54
N HIS A 20 17.06 35.59 -36.29
CA HIS A 20 16.53 35.81 -34.94
C HIS A 20 15.82 34.57 -34.39
N GLN A 21 14.98 33.92 -35.20
CA GLN A 21 14.29 32.69 -34.83
C GLN A 21 15.28 31.55 -34.56
N THR A 22 16.31 31.37 -35.39
CA THR A 22 17.35 30.35 -35.18
C THR A 22 18.11 30.58 -33.88
N GLN A 23 18.44 31.84 -33.55
CA GLN A 23 19.09 32.17 -32.28
C GLN A 23 18.16 31.86 -31.09
N GLN A 24 16.88 32.19 -31.19
CA GLN A 24 15.90 31.85 -30.15
C GLN A 24 15.75 30.34 -29.96
N LEU A 25 15.68 29.57 -31.06
CA LEU A 25 15.60 28.11 -31.01
C LEU A 25 16.85 27.52 -30.36
N SER A 26 18.05 27.96 -30.76
CA SER A 26 19.31 27.50 -30.18
C SER A 26 19.38 27.77 -28.67
N CYS A 27 18.95 28.95 -28.22
CA CYS A 27 18.90 29.27 -26.79
C CYS A 27 17.91 28.36 -26.03
N LYS A 28 16.74 28.09 -26.61
CA LYS A 28 15.75 27.17 -26.02
C LYS A 28 16.24 25.73 -25.98
N GLU A 29 16.93 25.26 -27.02
CA GLU A 29 17.53 23.93 -27.06
C GLU A 29 18.57 23.75 -25.95
N GLN A 30 19.43 24.75 -25.72
CA GLN A 30 20.38 24.73 -24.60
C GLN A 30 19.67 24.68 -23.24
N LEU A 31 18.60 25.46 -23.06
CA LEU A 31 17.82 25.45 -21.83
C LEU A 31 17.15 24.08 -21.59
N LEU A 32 16.54 23.50 -22.63
CA LEU A 32 15.93 22.18 -22.56
C LEU A 32 16.96 21.11 -22.20
N HIS A 33 18.14 21.17 -22.81
CA HIS A 33 19.23 20.24 -22.49
C HIS A 33 19.66 20.34 -21.02
N LEU A 34 19.81 21.56 -20.49
CA LEU A 34 20.14 21.78 -19.08
C LEU A 34 19.04 21.25 -18.13
N GLN A 35 17.77 21.44 -18.50
CA GLN A 35 16.64 20.91 -17.73
C GLN A 35 16.61 19.38 -17.76
N GLU A 36 16.85 18.76 -18.91
CA GLU A 36 16.90 17.31 -19.06
C GLU A 36 18.00 16.70 -18.17
N LEU A 37 19.20 17.28 -18.16
CA LEU A 37 20.28 16.86 -17.26
C LEU A 37 19.88 16.96 -15.77
N LYS A 38 19.16 18.03 -15.41
CA LYS A 38 18.65 18.20 -14.04
C LYS A 38 17.60 17.15 -13.68
N ILE A 39 16.69 16.84 -14.60
CA ILE A 39 15.67 15.79 -14.43
C ILE A 39 16.35 14.43 -14.24
N GLN A 40 17.32 14.09 -15.08
CA GLN A 40 18.07 12.84 -14.97
C GLN A 40 18.81 12.73 -13.64
N LYS A 41 19.46 13.80 -13.18
CA LYS A 41 20.11 13.84 -11.87
C LYS A 41 19.11 13.59 -10.73
N LEU A 42 18.00 14.32 -10.71
CA LEU A 42 16.99 14.20 -9.66
C LEU A 42 16.33 12.81 -9.67
N ALA A 43 16.04 12.25 -10.85
CA ALA A 43 15.49 10.91 -10.99
C ALA A 43 16.44 9.85 -10.43
N HIS A 44 17.75 9.97 -10.70
CA HIS A 44 18.77 9.08 -10.14
C HIS A 44 18.85 9.18 -8.61
N GLU A 45 18.86 10.40 -8.07
CA GLU A 45 18.86 10.64 -6.62
C GLU A 45 17.62 10.04 -5.96
N LEU A 46 16.42 10.27 -6.52
CA LEU A 46 15.18 9.67 -6.05
C LEU A 46 15.23 8.13 -6.09
N ALA A 47 15.72 7.54 -7.18
CA ALA A 47 15.86 6.09 -7.29
C ALA A 47 16.83 5.52 -6.24
N ARG A 48 17.88 6.26 -5.88
CA ARG A 48 18.80 5.89 -4.80
C ARG A 48 18.12 5.97 -3.44
N TYR A 49 17.42 7.06 -3.14
CA TYR A 49 16.69 7.21 -1.87
C TYR A 49 15.61 6.14 -1.69
N LYS A 50 14.82 5.87 -2.74
CA LYS A 50 13.81 4.81 -2.71
C LYS A 50 14.43 3.44 -2.43
N ARG A 51 15.57 3.11 -3.02
CA ARG A 51 16.29 1.86 -2.73
C ARG A 51 16.85 1.80 -1.32
N LEU A 52 17.21 2.94 -0.73
CA LEU A 52 17.72 3.00 0.64
C LEU A 52 16.60 2.88 1.69
N GLN A 53 15.42 3.44 1.41
CA GLN A 53 14.28 3.42 2.35
C GLN A 53 13.39 2.18 2.17
N PHE A 54 13.20 1.74 0.93
CA PHE A 54 12.23 0.70 0.56
C PHE A 54 12.89 -0.44 -0.23
N GLY A 55 14.21 -0.57 -0.16
CA GLY A 55 14.90 -1.71 -0.77
C GLY A 55 14.80 -2.95 0.12
N SER A 56 14.98 -4.14 -0.45
CA SER A 56 14.97 -5.40 0.30
C SER A 56 15.96 -5.45 1.48
N LYS A 57 17.04 -4.66 1.43
CA LYS A 57 17.99 -4.50 2.55
C LYS A 57 17.50 -3.55 3.64
N ALA A 58 16.62 -2.61 3.32
CA ALA A 58 15.97 -1.72 4.27
C ALA A 58 14.77 -2.41 4.94
N GLU A 59 14.15 -3.36 4.25
CA GLU A 59 13.17 -4.31 4.80
C GLU A 59 13.82 -5.45 5.61
N ALA A 60 15.15 -5.57 5.58
CA ALA A 60 15.83 -6.55 6.42
C ALA A 60 15.68 -6.12 7.88
N PHE A 61 14.92 -6.91 8.64
CA PHE A 61 14.72 -6.72 10.07
C PHE A 61 16.05 -6.47 10.79
N ASP A 62 16.04 -5.54 11.75
CA ASP A 62 17.20 -5.35 12.63
C ASP A 62 17.50 -6.66 13.40
N ALA A 63 18.72 -6.82 13.90
CA ALA A 63 19.13 -8.05 14.57
C ALA A 63 18.20 -8.41 15.74
N GLU A 64 17.77 -7.41 16.52
CA GLU A 64 16.83 -7.59 17.63
C GLU A 64 15.43 -8.01 17.14
N GLN A 65 14.96 -7.46 16.02
CA GLN A 65 13.67 -7.83 15.43
C GLN A 65 13.69 -9.27 14.91
N ARG A 66 14.80 -9.70 14.28
CA ARG A 66 14.96 -11.10 13.84
C ARG A 66 14.91 -12.06 15.01
N GLN A 67 15.61 -11.74 16.09
CA GLN A 67 15.62 -12.57 17.29
C GLN A 67 14.20 -12.72 17.88
N LEU A 68 13.41 -11.64 17.89
CA LEU A 68 12.01 -11.71 18.35
C LEU A 68 11.17 -12.69 17.51
N PHE A 69 11.32 -12.68 16.19
CA PHE A 69 10.61 -13.62 15.32
C PHE A 69 11.13 -15.06 15.46
N GLU A 70 12.43 -15.24 15.69
CA GLU A 70 13.01 -16.56 15.98
C GLU A 70 12.44 -17.12 17.30
N ASP A 71 12.34 -16.30 18.35
CA ASP A 71 11.76 -16.66 19.63
C ASP A 71 10.26 -17.02 19.50
N ASP A 72 9.49 -16.21 18.77
CA ASP A 72 8.05 -16.45 18.53
C ASP A 72 7.83 -17.74 17.72
N THR A 73 8.65 -17.97 16.69
CA THR A 73 8.62 -19.22 15.92
C THR A 73 8.95 -20.43 16.79
N ALA A 74 9.96 -20.32 17.66
CA ALA A 74 10.34 -21.39 18.58
C ALA A 74 9.21 -21.69 19.58
N GLN A 75 8.50 -20.65 20.05
CA GLN A 75 7.34 -20.80 20.92
C GLN A 75 6.19 -21.53 20.20
N ASP A 76 5.87 -21.15 18.96
CA ASP A 76 4.84 -21.81 18.15
C ASP A 76 5.16 -23.28 17.89
N ILE A 77 6.43 -23.58 17.53
CA ILE A 77 6.89 -24.95 17.35
C ILE A 77 6.71 -25.74 18.65
N ALA A 78 7.14 -25.19 19.79
CA ALA A 78 6.99 -25.85 21.08
C ALA A 78 5.52 -26.08 21.44
N ALA A 79 4.62 -25.12 21.15
CA ALA A 79 3.19 -25.29 21.37
C ALA A 79 2.64 -26.46 20.54
N VAL A 80 2.95 -26.50 19.24
CA VAL A 80 2.54 -27.60 18.35
C VAL A 80 3.11 -28.95 18.81
N GLU A 81 4.37 -28.99 19.22
CA GLU A 81 5.01 -30.19 19.77
C GLU A 81 4.31 -30.66 21.05
N THR A 82 3.90 -29.74 21.93
CA THR A 82 3.15 -30.10 23.15
C THR A 82 1.75 -30.62 22.85
N GLU A 83 1.05 -30.05 21.87
CA GLU A 83 -0.25 -30.55 21.41
C GLU A 83 -0.12 -31.96 20.80
N LEU A 84 0.88 -32.17 19.93
CA LEU A 84 1.20 -33.48 19.35
C LEU A 84 1.56 -34.51 20.41
N ALA A 85 2.32 -34.11 21.44
CA ALA A 85 2.66 -34.99 22.55
C ALA A 85 1.44 -35.33 23.42
N ALA A 86 0.49 -34.39 23.57
CA ALA A 86 -0.78 -34.64 24.25
C ALA A 86 -1.75 -35.51 23.43
N GLU A 87 -1.66 -35.46 22.10
CA GLU A 87 -2.39 -36.34 21.17
C GLU A 87 -1.69 -37.68 20.91
N ALA A 88 -0.47 -37.88 21.44
CA ALA A 88 0.23 -39.16 21.35
C ALA A 88 -0.64 -40.26 21.98
N PRO A 89 -1.04 -41.29 21.21
CA PRO A 89 -1.97 -42.28 21.71
C PRO A 89 -1.28 -43.10 22.80
N ALA A 90 -1.77 -43.01 24.04
CA ALA A 90 -1.76 -44.19 24.90
C ALA A 90 -2.49 -45.28 24.11
N GLU A 91 -1.80 -46.37 23.75
CA GLU A 91 -2.26 -47.47 22.90
C GLU A 91 -3.73 -47.86 23.13
N THR A 92 -4.65 -47.12 22.55
CA THR A 92 -6.09 -47.37 22.56
C THR A 92 -6.67 -46.68 21.34
N THR A 93 -7.13 -47.50 20.43
CA THR A 93 -7.83 -47.10 19.20
C THR A 93 -9.19 -46.50 19.54
N SER A 94 -9.25 -45.21 19.87
CA SER A 94 -10.54 -44.50 19.92
C SER A 94 -10.79 -43.77 18.60
N PRO A 95 -11.94 -44.00 17.92
CA PRO A 95 -12.23 -43.34 16.65
C PRO A 95 -12.40 -41.83 16.87
N SER A 96 -11.76 -41.05 15.99
CA SER A 96 -11.88 -39.59 15.93
C SER A 96 -13.36 -39.18 15.91
N ARG A 97 -13.81 -38.55 17.00
CA ARG A 97 -15.18 -38.08 17.12
C ARG A 97 -15.32 -36.84 16.22
N PRO A 98 -16.25 -36.82 15.26
CA PRO A 98 -16.46 -35.63 14.43
C PRO A 98 -16.79 -34.44 15.34
N ARG A 99 -16.07 -33.32 15.15
CA ARG A 99 -16.35 -32.05 15.83
C ARG A 99 -17.80 -31.68 15.54
N LYS A 100 -18.69 -31.89 16.53
CA LYS A 100 -20.09 -31.50 16.44
C LYS A 100 -20.14 -29.99 16.24
N LYS A 101 -20.64 -29.53 15.10
CA LYS A 101 -21.01 -28.12 14.90
C LYS A 101 -21.99 -27.75 16.01
N ARG A 102 -21.72 -26.66 16.75
CA ARG A 102 -22.64 -26.16 17.78
C ARG A 102 -23.97 -25.82 17.09
N PRO A 103 -25.10 -26.42 17.48
CA PRO A 103 -26.39 -26.03 16.93
C PRO A 103 -26.68 -24.57 17.31
N ALA A 104 -27.32 -23.83 16.41
CA ALA A 104 -27.77 -22.46 16.69
C ALA A 104 -28.74 -22.44 17.88
N LEU A 105 -28.79 -21.33 18.63
CA LEU A 105 -29.69 -21.22 19.77
C LEU A 105 -31.16 -21.29 19.28
N PRO A 106 -32.03 -22.03 19.99
CA PRO A 106 -33.43 -22.16 19.61
C PRO A 106 -34.15 -20.81 19.52
N ALA A 107 -35.05 -20.68 18.53
CA ALA A 107 -35.78 -19.43 18.26
C ALA A 107 -36.82 -19.05 19.34
N HIS A 108 -37.14 -19.96 20.25
CA HIS A 108 -38.10 -19.72 21.33
C HIS A 108 -37.46 -19.12 22.59
N LEU A 109 -36.13 -19.06 22.66
CA LEU A 109 -35.43 -18.36 23.73
C LEU A 109 -35.57 -16.86 23.52
N GLU A 110 -35.76 -16.13 24.62
CA GLU A 110 -35.75 -14.67 24.59
C GLU A 110 -34.38 -14.18 24.11
N ARG A 111 -34.38 -13.24 23.15
CA ARG A 111 -33.17 -12.68 22.56
C ARG A 111 -33.03 -11.22 22.99
N THR A 112 -31.87 -10.88 23.53
CA THR A 112 -31.49 -9.49 23.80
C THR A 112 -30.43 -9.09 22.78
N GLU A 113 -30.73 -8.11 21.94
CA GLU A 113 -29.80 -7.58 20.93
C GLU A 113 -28.96 -6.45 21.52
N VAL A 114 -27.63 -6.61 21.50
CA VAL A 114 -26.67 -5.56 21.86
C VAL A 114 -25.84 -5.22 20.63
N ILE A 115 -26.10 -4.04 20.06
CA ILE A 115 -25.39 -3.56 18.88
C ILE A 115 -24.21 -2.70 19.32
N HIS A 116 -23.00 -3.14 18.99
CA HIS A 116 -21.77 -2.38 19.21
C HIS A 116 -21.38 -1.65 17.92
N ASP A 117 -21.81 -0.40 17.79
CA ASP A 117 -21.46 0.48 16.65
C ASP A 117 -20.72 1.73 17.13
N LEU A 118 -20.19 2.49 16.17
CA LEU A 118 -19.56 3.79 16.41
C LEU A 118 -20.60 4.80 16.93
N ALA A 119 -20.15 5.74 17.77
CA ALA A 119 -21.02 6.83 18.24
C ALA A 119 -21.48 7.76 17.08
N ARG A 120 -20.71 7.83 15.99
CA ARG A 120 -21.01 8.60 14.78
C ARG A 120 -20.49 7.86 13.55
N CYS A 121 -21.32 7.74 12.51
CA CYS A 121 -20.96 7.09 11.24
C CYS A 121 -20.46 8.10 10.20
N THR A 122 -19.57 9.00 10.62
CA THR A 122 -18.97 10.05 9.79
C THR A 122 -17.46 10.07 9.98
N CYS A 123 -16.70 10.33 8.92
CA CYS A 123 -15.25 10.42 8.99
C CYS A 123 -14.80 11.72 9.66
N ASP A 124 -14.03 11.63 10.75
CA ASP A 124 -13.54 12.80 11.51
C ASP A 124 -12.59 13.72 10.73
N GLN A 125 -12.11 13.31 9.55
CA GLN A 125 -11.15 14.08 8.73
C GLN A 125 -11.79 14.77 7.52
N CYS A 126 -12.90 14.25 7.01
CA CYS A 126 -13.52 14.75 5.77
C CYS A 126 -15.04 14.84 5.82
N ASP A 127 -15.66 14.55 6.97
CA ASP A 127 -17.11 14.54 7.21
C ASP A 127 -17.93 13.63 6.26
N GLY A 128 -17.24 12.72 5.56
CA GLY A 128 -17.89 11.75 4.67
C GLY A 128 -18.67 10.68 5.46
N GLN A 129 -19.76 10.17 4.87
CA GLN A 129 -20.51 9.05 5.43
C GLN A 129 -19.70 7.74 5.34
N LEU A 130 -19.64 7.00 6.45
CA LEU A 130 -18.98 5.70 6.49
C LEU A 130 -19.91 4.62 5.91
N VAL A 131 -19.33 3.66 5.19
CA VAL A 131 -20.04 2.49 4.64
C VAL A 131 -19.66 1.25 5.44
N LYS A 132 -20.66 0.46 5.84
CA LYS A 132 -20.45 -0.81 6.55
C LYS A 132 -19.82 -1.84 5.60
N ILE A 133 -18.64 -2.37 5.96
CA ILE A 133 -17.87 -3.32 5.14
C ILE A 133 -18.15 -4.77 5.56
N SER A 134 -18.23 -5.03 6.87
CA SER A 134 -18.45 -6.35 7.44
C SER A 134 -19.23 -6.27 8.75
N GLU A 135 -19.73 -7.41 9.21
CA GLU A 135 -20.44 -7.56 10.49
C GLU A 135 -20.10 -8.91 11.09
N ASP A 136 -19.74 -8.90 12.38
CA ASP A 136 -19.57 -10.09 13.17
C ASP A 136 -20.73 -10.19 14.17
N VAL A 137 -21.46 -11.30 14.12
CA VAL A 137 -22.60 -11.58 15.01
C VAL A 137 -22.25 -12.76 15.91
N THR A 138 -22.40 -12.58 17.22
CA THR A 138 -22.22 -13.67 18.20
C THR A 138 -23.48 -13.83 19.05
N GLU A 139 -23.89 -15.08 19.26
CA GLU A 139 -25.01 -15.44 20.13
C GLU A 139 -24.47 -16.06 21.43
N GLN A 140 -24.92 -15.56 22.58
CA GLN A 140 -24.54 -16.08 23.90
C GLN A 140 -25.80 -16.43 24.70
N LEU A 141 -25.78 -17.57 25.40
CA LEU A 141 -26.85 -17.99 26.31
C LEU A 141 -26.47 -17.53 27.73
N ASP A 142 -27.28 -16.66 28.32
CA ASP A 142 -27.12 -16.29 29.73
C ASP A 142 -27.63 -17.43 30.62
N VAL A 143 -26.78 -17.92 31.53
CA VAL A 143 -27.08 -19.06 32.41
C VAL A 143 -26.79 -18.64 33.85
N GLU A 144 -27.84 -18.58 34.67
CA GLU A 144 -27.66 -18.38 36.12
C GLU A 144 -27.03 -19.64 36.75
N PRO A 145 -26.02 -19.50 37.63
CA PRO A 145 -25.27 -20.62 38.22
C PRO A 145 -26.06 -21.44 39.25
#